data_AF-A0A950FIV6-F1
#
_entry.id   AF-A0A950FIV6-F1
#
_cell.length_a   1.000
_cell.length_b   1.000
_cell.length_c   1.000
_cell.angle_alpha   90.00
_cell.angle_beta   90.00
_cell.angle_gamma   90.00
#
_symmetry.space_group_name_H-M   'P 1'
#
loop_
_entity.id
_entity.type
_entity.pdbx_description
1 polymer ?
#
loop_
_entity_poly.entity_id
_entity_poly.type
_entity_poly.pdbx_seq_one_letter_code
_entity_poly.pdbx_strand_id
1 'polypeptide(L)'
;MKREYDLSKGKRGSVIPLPPEKVRITIRLDRDIVDHFRDQVRNAHRGNYQTLINDVLREYLRQPTIAQQVRAEVRSVLREELEKVKVSA
;
A
#
# COMPACT_ATOMS: atom_id res chain seq x y z
N MET A 1 -39.10 -22.24 3.47
CA MET A 1 -38.01 -21.78 4.35
C MET A 1 -38.48 -21.83 5.80
N LYS A 2 -37.67 -22.34 6.74
CA LYS A 2 -38.02 -22.33 8.18
C LYS A 2 -37.86 -20.92 8.75
N ARG A 3 -38.77 -20.53 9.63
CA ARG A 3 -38.83 -19.18 10.22
C ARG A 3 -37.72 -18.93 11.24
N GLU A 4 -37.26 -19.95 11.95
CA GLU A 4 -36.27 -19.81 13.01
C GLU A 4 -35.30 -21.00 13.02
N TYR A 5 -34.02 -20.69 13.24
CA TYR A 5 -32.95 -21.66 13.39
C TYR A 5 -32.39 -21.55 14.81
N ASP A 6 -32.40 -22.65 15.56
CA ASP A 6 -31.76 -22.75 16.85
C ASP A 6 -30.24 -22.87 16.66
N LEU A 7 -29.52 -21.79 16.99
CA LEU A 7 -28.07 -21.68 16.90
C LEU A 7 -27.38 -21.89 18.26
N SER A 8 -28.09 -22.39 19.28
CA SER A 8 -27.56 -22.64 20.63
C SER A 8 -26.35 -23.58 20.64
N LYS A 9 -26.25 -24.48 19.66
CA LYS A 9 -25.11 -25.42 19.47
C LYS A 9 -24.09 -24.96 18.43
N GLY A 10 -24.22 -23.74 17.92
CA GLY A 10 -23.27 -23.16 16.98
C GLY A 10 -21.93 -22.89 17.65
N LYS A 11 -20.91 -23.70 17.34
CA LYS A 11 -19.53 -23.39 17.73
C LYS A 11 -19.07 -22.19 16.91
N ARG A 12 -18.78 -21.05 17.56
CA ARG A 12 -18.06 -19.94 16.94
C ARG A 12 -16.73 -20.50 16.43
N GLY A 13 -16.59 -20.58 15.11
CA GLY A 13 -15.36 -21.06 14.48
C GLY A 13 -14.15 -20.23 14.91
N SER A 14 -12.96 -20.83 14.82
CA SER A 14 -11.70 -20.17 15.17
C SER A 14 -11.62 -18.83 14.44
N VAL A 15 -11.48 -17.74 15.21
CA VAL A 15 -11.07 -16.45 14.64
C VAL A 15 -9.69 -16.72 14.07
N ILE A 16 -9.60 -16.87 12.75
CA ILE A 16 -8.31 -17.08 12.07
C ILE A 16 -7.39 -15.96 12.56
N PRO A 17 -6.32 -16.27 13.32
CA PRO A 17 -5.45 -15.24 13.82
C PRO A 17 -4.87 -14.52 12.60
N LEU A 18 -4.85 -13.19 12.65
CA LEU A 18 -4.21 -12.44 11.58
C LEU A 18 -2.74 -12.89 11.49
N PRO A 19 -2.16 -12.98 10.28
CA PRO A 19 -0.74 -13.21 10.12
C PRO A 19 0.04 -12.25 11.03
N PRO A 20 1.15 -12.68 11.67
CA PRO A 20 1.89 -11.84 12.62
C PRO A 20 2.39 -10.53 12.02
N GLU A 21 2.55 -10.47 10.70
CA GLU A 21 2.97 -9.29 9.94
C GLU A 21 1.85 -8.24 9.75
N LYS A 22 0.59 -8.58 10.05
CA LYS A 22 -0.57 -7.71 9.84
C LYS A 22 -1.13 -7.22 11.16
N VAL A 23 -0.97 -5.92 11.42
CA VAL A 23 -1.53 -5.25 12.59
C VAL A 23 -2.95 -4.78 12.28
N ARG A 24 -3.93 -5.15 13.11
CA ARG A 24 -5.28 -4.60 13.04
C ARG A 24 -5.29 -3.20 13.62
N ILE A 25 -5.52 -2.20 12.77
CA ILE A 25 -5.67 -0.80 13.17
C ILE A 25 -7.08 -0.30 12.84
N THR A 26 -7.57 0.67 13.60
CA THR A 26 -8.80 1.40 13.27
C THR A 26 -8.41 2.75 12.70
N ILE A 27 -8.52 2.91 11.39
CA ILE A 27 -8.25 4.17 10.68
C ILE A 27 -9.51 4.65 9.98
N ARG A 28 -9.69 5.97 9.90
CA ARG A 28 -10.70 6.58 9.03
C ARG A 28 -10.04 6.90 7.69
N LEU A 29 -10.64 6.43 6.62
CA LEU A 29 -10.27 6.77 5.24
C LEU A 29 -11.46 7.47 4.60
N ASP A 30 -11.17 8.39 3.70
CA ASP A 30 -12.21 9.08 2.95
C ASP A 30 -12.97 8.10 2.05
N ARG A 31 -14.24 8.42 1.82
CA ARG A 31 -15.17 7.53 1.14
C ARG A 31 -14.76 7.26 -0.30
N ASP A 32 -14.33 8.30 -0.99
CA ASP A 32 -13.85 8.25 -2.38
C ASP A 32 -12.63 7.32 -2.54
N ILE A 33 -11.69 7.36 -1.59
CA ILE A 33 -10.53 6.46 -1.57
C ILE A 33 -11.01 5.00 -1.46
N VAL A 34 -11.89 4.71 -0.50
CA VAL A 34 -12.40 3.35 -0.28
C VAL A 34 -13.18 2.86 -1.49
N ASP A 35 -14.03 3.71 -2.06
CA ASP A 35 -14.86 3.37 -3.23
C ASP A 35 -13.99 3.14 -4.48
N HIS A 36 -12.94 3.95 -4.70
CA HIS A 36 -11.98 3.74 -5.79
C HIS A 36 -11.33 2.35 -5.74
N PHE A 37 -10.77 1.96 -4.57
CA PHE A 37 -10.11 0.65 -4.45
C PHE A 37 -11.11 -0.52 -4.51
N ARG A 38 -12.35 -0.32 -4.04
CA ARG A 38 -13.42 -1.33 -4.20
C ARG A 38 -13.78 -1.53 -5.67
N ASP A 39 -13.90 -0.46 -6.43
CA ASP A 39 -14.21 -0.49 -7.86
C ASP A 39 -13.11 -1.19 -8.65
N GLN A 40 -11.84 -0.90 -8.34
CA GLN A 40 -10.70 -1.58 -8.95
C GLN A 40 -10.72 -3.10 -8.72
N VAL A 41 -10.98 -3.55 -7.49
CA VAL A 41 -11.06 -4.98 -7.16
C VAL A 41 -12.25 -5.65 -7.84
N ARG A 42 -13.41 -4.97 -7.90
CA ARG A 42 -14.61 -5.48 -8.57
C ARG A 42 -14.34 -5.71 -10.06
N ASN A 43 -13.65 -4.78 -10.71
CA ASN A 43 -13.34 -4.89 -12.14
C ASN A 43 -12.28 -5.97 -12.40
N ALA A 44 -11.26 -6.07 -11.56
CA ALA A 44 -10.17 -7.03 -11.71
C ALA A 44 -10.55 -8.48 -11.31
N HIS A 45 -11.73 -8.69 -10.71
CA HIS A 45 -12.22 -9.99 -10.21
C HIS A 45 -11.21 -10.76 -9.32
N ARG A 46 -10.23 -10.05 -8.75
CA ARG A 46 -9.20 -10.61 -7.88
C ARG A 46 -8.86 -9.64 -6.76
N GLY A 47 -8.79 -10.18 -5.55
CA GLY A 47 -8.13 -9.55 -4.42
C GLY A 47 -9.06 -8.89 -3.40
N ASN A 48 -8.43 -8.26 -2.41
CA ASN A 48 -9.08 -7.52 -1.35
C ASN A 48 -8.62 -6.07 -1.45
N TYR A 49 -9.54 -5.11 -1.37
CA TYR A 49 -9.21 -3.68 -1.44
C TYR A 49 -8.20 -3.27 -0.35
N GLN A 50 -8.21 -3.95 0.79
CA GLN A 50 -7.22 -3.76 1.86
C GLN A 50 -5.80 -4.15 1.41
N THR A 51 -5.66 -5.16 0.56
CA THR A 51 -4.36 -5.56 0.01
C THR A 51 -3.84 -4.47 -0.91
N LEU A 52 -4.67 -3.95 -1.83
CA LEU A 52 -4.29 -2.87 -2.74
C LEU A 52 -3.88 -1.60 -1.97
N ILE A 53 -4.66 -1.21 -0.96
CA ILE A 53 -4.32 -0.07 -0.11
C ILE A 53 -2.93 -0.26 0.53
N ASN A 54 -2.66 -1.44 1.09
CA ASN A 54 -1.35 -1.74 1.67
C ASN A 54 -0.22 -1.71 0.63
N ASP A 55 -0.45 -2.19 -0.58
CA ASP A 55 0.55 -2.19 -1.64
C ASP A 55 0.90 -0.77 -2.10
N VAL A 56 -0.10 0.10 -2.22
CA VAL A 56 0.11 1.54 -2.50
C VAL A 56 0.87 2.20 -1.35
N LEU A 57 0.55 1.90 -0.09
CA LEU A 57 1.30 2.43 1.05
C LEU A 57 2.76 1.94 1.04
N ARG A 58 3.02 0.68 0.67
CA ARG A 58 4.39 0.16 0.50
C ARG A 58 5.13 0.83 -0.65
N GLU A 59 4.43 1.13 -1.74
CA GLU A 59 5.01 1.87 -2.85
C GLU A 59 5.38 3.28 -2.43
N TYR A 60 4.48 3.98 -1.73
CA TYR A 60 4.75 5.30 -1.17
C TYR A 60 5.98 5.31 -0.26
N LEU A 61 6.14 4.30 0.60
CA LEU A 61 7.32 4.16 1.46
C LEU A 61 8.61 3.88 0.67
N ARG A 62 8.52 3.27 -0.52
CA ARG A 62 9.66 3.00 -1.39
C ARG A 62 10.04 4.20 -2.26
N GLN A 63 9.14 5.18 -2.43
CA GLN A 63 9.45 6.36 -3.22
C GLN A 63 10.54 7.18 -2.53
N PRO A 64 11.64 7.53 -3.23
CA PRO A 64 12.66 8.39 -2.68
C PRO A 64 12.02 9.73 -2.33
N THR A 65 12.28 10.20 -1.12
CA THR A 65 11.84 11.52 -0.67
C THR A 65 12.30 12.58 -1.67
N ILE A 66 11.58 13.70 -1.77
CA ILE A 66 11.96 14.85 -2.62
C ILE A 66 13.43 15.24 -2.36
N ALA A 67 13.87 15.21 -1.10
CA ALA A 67 15.26 15.50 -0.73
C ALA A 67 16.26 14.47 -1.29
N GLN A 68 15.90 13.18 -1.36
CA GLN A 68 16.73 12.15 -2.00
C GLN A 68 16.76 12.30 -3.52
N GLN A 69 15.64 12.65 -4.14
CA GLN A 69 15.57 12.93 -5.59
C GLN A 69 16.43 14.14 -5.96
N VAL A 70 16.27 15.25 -5.24
CA VAL A 70 17.08 16.47 -5.47
C VAL A 70 18.57 16.20 -5.25
N ARG A 71 18.95 15.44 -4.20
CA ARG A 71 20.36 15.08 -3.98
C ARG A 71 20.93 14.22 -5.11
N ALA A 72 20.14 13.30 -5.66
CA ALA A 72 20.57 12.49 -6.79
C ALA A 72 20.83 13.36 -8.03
N GLU A 73 19.93 14.30 -8.30
CA GLU A 73 20.04 15.25 -9.41
C GLU A 73 21.23 16.22 -9.24
N VAL A 74 21.41 16.78 -8.04
CA VAL A 74 22.58 17.64 -7.78
C VAL A 74 23.88 16.85 -7.93
N ARG A 75 23.90 15.57 -7.55
CA ARG A 75 25.09 14.71 -7.69
C ARG A 75 25.37 14.35 -9.15
N SER A 76 24.35 14.14 -9.99
CA SER A 76 24.57 13.88 -11.42
C SER A 76 25.14 15.11 -12.10
N VAL A 77 24.55 16.28 -11.89
CA VAL A 77 25.03 17.55 -12.44
C VAL A 77 26.46 17.85 -11.98
N LEU A 78 26.76 17.69 -10.68
CA LEU A 78 28.10 17.94 -10.17
C LEU A 78 29.16 17.01 -10.80
N ARG A 79 28.82 15.75 -11.06
CA ARG A 79 29.74 14.80 -11.72
C ARG A 79 30.01 15.22 -13.15
N GLU A 80 28.98 15.61 -13.89
CA GLU A 80 29.10 16.09 -15.26
C GLU A 80 30.02 17.32 -15.33
N GLU A 81 29.84 18.28 -14.43
CA GLU A 81 30.68 19.48 -14.37
C GLU A 81 32.13 19.16 -13.96
N LEU A 82 32.35 18.23 -13.03
CA LEU A 82 33.69 17.78 -12.68
C LEU A 82 34.40 17.02 -13.82
N GLU A 83 33.66 16.27 -14.65
CA GLU A 83 34.21 15.63 -15.84
C GLU A 83 34.59 16.67 -16.91
N LYS A 84 33.74 17.68 -17.16
CA LYS A 84 34.07 18.77 -18.09
C LYS A 84 35.33 19.52 -17.67
N VAL A 85 35.47 19.84 -16.38
CA VAL A 85 36.66 20.53 -15.84
C VAL A 85 37.93 19.69 -16.01
N LYS A 86 37.85 18.36 -15.85
CA LYS A 86 39.00 17.46 -16.06
C LYS A 86 39.40 17.28 -17.52
N VAL A 87 38.47 17.45 -18.46
CA VAL A 87 38.74 17.33 -19.91
C VAL A 87 39.34 18.63 -20.47
N SER A 88 39.14 19.76 -19.79
CA SER A 88 39.68 21.09 -20.16
C SER A 88 41.03 21.45 -19.51
N ALA A 89 41.64 20.56 -18.72
CA ALA A 89 42.93 20.75 -18.06
C ALA A 89 43.97 19.76 -18.62
#